data_AF-A0A7Y2H4R5-F1
#
_entry.id   AF-A0A7Y2H4R5-F1
#
_cell.length_a   1.000
_cell.length_b   1.000
_cell.length_c   1.000
_cell.angle_alpha   90.00
_cell.angle_beta   90.00
_cell.angle_gamma   90.00
#
_symmetry.space_group_name_H-M   'P 1'
#
loop_
_entity.id
_entity.type
_entity.pdbx_description
1 polymer ?
#
loop_
_entity_poly.entity_id
_entity_poly.type
_entity_poly.pdbx_seq_one_letter_code
_entity_poly.pdbx_strand_id
1 'polypeptide(L)'
;MRTQFLLISTFFILTSLGMFLYPIDGYDRSGITRLLQIQKFQEDSVPYTRIPKGAYLEMDEIRLNLLSRQGDSMQELLTEDRSFAERINKLFPGKGYSATVMDITKPDSLRYSAYRENIGYQPGSVGKLAVLIALFDQLAKLCPEDFEQRIALLK
;
A
#
# COMPACT_ATOMS: atom_id res chain seq x y z
N MET A 1 -34.81 -5.61 2.34
CA MET A 1 -33.78 -4.65 2.81
C MET A 1 -32.46 -5.34 3.19
N ARG A 2 -32.43 -6.36 4.07
CA ARG A 2 -31.19 -7.09 4.43
C ARG A 2 -30.42 -7.70 3.24
N THR A 3 -31.12 -8.34 2.29
CA THR A 3 -30.49 -8.98 1.12
C THR A 3 -29.86 -7.97 0.16
N GLN A 4 -30.51 -6.82 -0.03
CA GLN A 4 -29.96 -5.73 -0.86
C GLN A 4 -28.72 -5.08 -0.19
N PHE A 5 -28.72 -4.96 1.13
CA PHE A 5 -27.57 -4.47 1.88
C PHE A 5 -26.37 -5.42 1.77
N LEU A 6 -26.62 -6.74 1.88
CA LEU A 6 -25.58 -7.77 1.68
C LEU A 6 -25.01 -7.76 0.26
N LEU A 7 -25.84 -7.59 -0.77
CA LEU A 7 -25.38 -7.51 -2.16
C LEU A 7 -24.54 -6.26 -2.43
N ILE A 8 -24.92 -5.11 -1.84
CA ILE A 8 -24.16 -3.86 -1.95
C ILE A 8 -22.82 -3.98 -1.21
N SER A 9 -22.79 -4.54 0.00
CA SER A 9 -21.55 -4.78 0.75
C SER A 9 -20.60 -5.72 0.00
N THR A 10 -21.11 -6.80 -0.59
CA THR A 10 -20.32 -7.74 -1.39
C THR A 10 -19.76 -7.08 -2.65
N PHE A 11 -20.54 -6.25 -3.34
CA PHE A 11 -20.08 -5.47 -4.50
C PHE A 11 -18.99 -4.45 -4.14
N PHE A 12 -19.09 -3.77 -2.99
CA PHE A 12 -18.03 -2.89 -2.49
C PHE A 12 -16.77 -3.67 -2.09
N ILE A 13 -16.90 -4.87 -1.51
CA ILE A 13 -15.74 -5.74 -1.21
C ILE A 13 -15.02 -6.16 -2.50
N LEU A 14 -15.76 -6.62 -3.51
CA LEU A 14 -15.24 -7.04 -4.82
C LEU A 14 -14.57 -5.90 -5.61
N THR A 15 -15.15 -4.70 -5.61
CA THR A 15 -14.56 -3.53 -6.28
C THR A 15 -13.36 -2.97 -5.53
N SER A 16 -13.26 -3.24 -4.23
CA SER A 16 -12.16 -2.77 -3.38
C SER A 16 -10.93 -3.69 -3.33
N LEU A 17 -10.96 -4.79 -4.10
CA LEU A 17 -9.81 -5.66 -4.43
C LEU A 17 -9.03 -5.16 -5.66
N GLY A 18 -9.47 -4.06 -6.28
CA GLY A 18 -8.82 -3.47 -7.44
C GLY A 18 -7.66 -2.54 -7.07
N MET A 19 -6.46 -2.90 -7.53
CA MET A 19 -5.21 -2.12 -7.55
C MET A 19 -4.22 -2.36 -6.41
N PHE A 20 -3.99 -3.62 -6.06
CA PHE A 20 -2.68 -3.99 -5.52
C PHE A 20 -1.73 -4.20 -6.71
N LEU A 21 -0.73 -3.33 -6.82
CA LEU A 21 0.36 -3.47 -7.78
C LEU A 21 1.29 -4.56 -7.23
N TYR A 22 1.02 -5.79 -7.62
CA TYR A 22 2.03 -6.83 -7.52
C TYR A 22 2.99 -6.65 -8.69
N PRO A 23 4.25 -7.07 -8.53
CA PRO A 23 5.17 -7.12 -9.63
C PRO A 23 4.59 -7.87 -10.81
N ILE A 24 4.91 -7.38 -12.00
CA ILE A 24 4.19 -7.77 -13.19
C ILE A 24 4.46 -9.23 -13.58
N ASP A 25 5.65 -9.70 -13.22
CA ASP A 25 6.18 -11.07 -13.28
C ASP A 25 5.69 -11.97 -12.12
N GLY A 26 4.88 -11.44 -11.20
CA GLY A 26 4.47 -12.13 -9.97
C GLY A 26 3.42 -13.24 -10.13
N TYR A 27 3.02 -13.61 -11.36
CA TYR A 27 1.97 -14.59 -11.60
C TYR A 27 2.28 -15.97 -11.01
N ASP A 28 3.45 -16.54 -11.31
CA ASP A 28 3.81 -17.90 -10.85
C ASP A 28 3.85 -17.99 -9.32
N ARG A 29 4.23 -16.89 -8.67
CA ARG A 29 4.28 -16.76 -7.22
C ARG A 29 2.89 -16.57 -6.60
N SER A 30 2.02 -15.75 -7.19
CA SER A 30 0.76 -15.31 -6.56
C SER A 30 -0.49 -16.01 -7.07
N GLY A 31 -0.47 -16.60 -8.25
CA GLY A 31 -1.65 -17.15 -8.94
C GLY A 31 -2.62 -16.08 -9.48
N ILE A 32 -2.31 -14.79 -9.36
CA ILE A 32 -3.21 -13.70 -9.76
C ILE A 32 -3.26 -13.60 -11.29
N THR A 33 -4.32 -14.12 -11.90
CA THR A 33 -4.50 -14.18 -13.37
C THR A 33 -4.39 -12.82 -14.06
N ARG A 34 -4.73 -11.73 -13.36
CA ARG A 34 -4.58 -10.37 -13.90
C ARG A 34 -3.12 -10.01 -14.20
N LEU A 35 -2.16 -10.50 -13.41
CA LEU A 35 -0.74 -10.24 -13.66
C LEU A 35 -0.30 -10.93 -14.95
N LEU A 36 -0.66 -12.21 -15.13
CA LEU A 36 -0.41 -12.96 -16.37
C LEU A 36 -0.99 -12.25 -17.60
N GLN A 37 -2.20 -11.70 -17.49
CA GLN A 37 -2.81 -10.95 -18.60
C GLN A 37 -1.95 -9.74 -18.98
N ILE A 38 -1.47 -8.96 -18.00
CA ILE A 38 -0.71 -7.75 -18.28
C ILE A 38 0.70 -8.11 -18.79
N GLN A 39 1.32 -9.14 -18.22
CA GLN A 39 2.60 -9.68 -18.70
C GLN A 39 2.50 -10.08 -20.19
N LYS A 40 1.45 -10.82 -20.57
CA LYS A 40 1.20 -11.17 -21.99
C LYS A 40 1.03 -9.95 -22.87
N PHE A 41 0.33 -8.91 -22.41
CA PHE A 41 0.24 -7.66 -23.18
C PHE A 41 1.61 -7.01 -23.40
N GLN A 42 2.53 -7.08 -22.43
CA GLN A 42 3.89 -6.59 -22.63
C GLN A 42 4.67 -7.45 -23.64
N GLU A 43 4.62 -8.78 -23.50
CA GLU A 43 5.28 -9.74 -24.40
C GLU A 43 4.78 -9.58 -25.85
N ASP A 44 3.46 -9.45 -26.03
CA ASP A 44 2.80 -9.27 -27.32
C ASP A 44 2.89 -7.83 -27.85
N SER A 45 3.57 -6.92 -27.13
CA SER A 45 3.66 -5.48 -27.47
C SER A 45 2.29 -4.80 -27.64
N VAL A 46 1.26 -5.30 -26.94
CA VAL A 46 -0.09 -4.74 -26.90
C VAL A 46 -0.11 -3.57 -25.92
N PRO A 47 -0.46 -2.35 -26.35
CA PRO A 47 -0.49 -1.21 -25.45
C PRO A 47 -1.52 -1.38 -24.32
N TYR A 48 -1.06 -1.28 -23.08
CA TYR A 48 -1.91 -1.20 -21.89
C TYR A 48 -1.61 0.10 -21.14
N THR A 49 -2.59 0.99 -21.02
CA THR A 49 -2.39 2.34 -20.42
C THR A 49 -3.20 2.53 -19.14
N ARG A 50 -3.83 1.46 -18.63
CA ARG A 50 -4.72 1.52 -17.46
C ARG A 50 -3.98 1.49 -16.13
N ILE A 51 -2.68 1.22 -16.12
CA ILE A 51 -1.85 1.20 -14.92
C ILE A 51 -0.67 2.17 -15.08
N PRO A 52 -0.21 2.79 -13.99
CA PRO A 52 0.92 3.72 -14.03
C PRO A 52 2.23 2.99 -14.40
N LYS A 53 3.24 3.74 -14.87
CA LYS A 53 4.53 3.15 -15.29
C LYS A 53 5.18 2.28 -14.21
N GLY A 54 5.10 2.67 -12.94
CA GLY A 54 5.67 1.90 -11.83
C GLY A 54 4.97 0.57 -11.53
N ALA A 55 3.76 0.35 -12.08
CA ALA A 55 3.04 -0.92 -11.96
C ALA A 55 3.61 -2.04 -12.85
N TYR A 56 4.53 -1.69 -13.75
CA TYR A 56 5.20 -2.63 -14.65
C TYR A 56 6.54 -3.12 -14.09
N LEU A 57 6.92 -2.69 -12.88
CA LEU A 57 8.18 -3.13 -12.28
C LEU A 57 8.11 -4.64 -11.96
N GLU A 58 9.21 -5.33 -12.24
CA GLU A 58 9.42 -6.72 -11.87
C GLU A 58 9.76 -6.86 -10.38
N MET A 59 9.72 -8.09 -9.85
CA MET A 59 9.94 -8.36 -8.42
C MET A 59 11.33 -7.88 -7.97
N ASP A 60 12.35 -8.05 -8.81
CA ASP A 60 13.75 -7.71 -8.53
C ASP A 60 14.04 -6.20 -8.65
N GLU A 61 13.16 -5.45 -9.31
CA GLU A 61 13.21 -3.99 -9.40
C GLU A 61 12.65 -3.31 -8.15
N ILE A 62 11.91 -4.03 -7.30
CA ILE A 62 11.43 -3.50 -6.02
C ILE A 62 12.62 -3.23 -5.09
N ARG A 63 12.76 -1.97 -4.68
CA ARG A 63 13.73 -1.55 -3.69
C ARG A 63 13.04 -1.00 -2.47
N LEU A 64 13.33 -1.59 -1.31
CA LEU A 64 12.85 -1.08 -0.04
C LEU A 64 13.62 0.18 0.35
N ASN A 65 12.90 1.22 0.75
CA ASN A 65 13.48 2.44 1.32
C ASN A 65 13.53 2.33 2.84
N LEU A 66 14.35 3.18 3.47
CA LEU A 66 14.45 3.31 4.93
C LEU A 66 14.94 2.06 5.68
N LEU A 67 15.59 1.10 5.01
CA LEU A 67 16.17 -0.08 5.66
C LEU A 67 17.18 0.30 6.77
N SER A 68 17.93 1.39 6.58
CA SER A 68 18.85 1.92 7.60
C SER A 68 18.16 2.51 8.84
N ARG A 69 16.84 2.68 8.79
CA ARG A 69 16.00 3.35 9.80
C ARG A 69 14.97 2.38 10.40
N GLN A 70 15.10 1.07 10.15
CA GLN A 70 14.12 0.04 10.57
C GLN A 70 13.94 -0.03 12.10
N GLY A 71 14.97 0.32 12.87
CA GLY A 71 14.94 0.32 14.33
C GLY A 71 14.43 1.63 14.96
N ASP A 72 14.19 2.67 14.15
CA ASP A 72 13.76 3.97 14.66
C ASP A 72 12.34 3.89 15.24
N SER A 73 12.09 4.68 16.29
CA SER A 73 10.74 4.79 16.86
C SER A 73 9.82 5.65 16.00
N MET A 74 8.51 5.47 16.12
CA MET A 74 7.55 6.36 15.46
C MET A 74 7.70 7.82 15.93
N GLN A 75 8.08 8.05 17.19
CA GLN A 75 8.29 9.40 17.72
C GLN A 75 9.48 10.08 17.06
N GLU A 76 10.54 9.32 16.76
CA GLU A 76 11.71 9.82 16.04
C GLU A 76 11.37 10.15 14.60
N LEU A 77 10.70 9.24 13.88
CA LEU A 77 10.33 9.41 12.48
C LEU A 77 9.33 10.54 12.26
N LEU A 78 8.35 10.70 13.16
CA LEU A 78 7.27 11.69 13.03
C LEU A 78 7.59 13.04 13.68
N THR A 79 8.85 13.47 13.57
CA THR A 79 9.30 14.79 14.04
C THR A 79 9.09 15.85 12.95
N GLU A 80 8.20 16.80 13.17
CA GLU A 80 7.83 17.81 12.17
C GLU A 80 8.99 18.76 11.79
N ASP A 81 9.29 18.87 10.50
CA ASP A 81 10.18 19.89 9.96
C ASP A 81 9.36 21.15 9.68
N ARG A 82 9.54 22.20 10.50
CA ARG A 82 8.77 23.45 10.40
C ARG A 82 8.78 24.04 8.99
N SER A 83 9.94 24.10 8.34
CA SER A 83 10.06 24.73 7.03
C SER A 83 9.33 23.94 5.95
N PHE A 84 9.38 22.61 6.04
CA PHE A 84 8.71 21.69 5.15
C PHE A 84 7.20 21.72 5.38
N ALA A 85 6.78 21.65 6.64
CA ALA A 85 5.39 21.72 7.04
C ALA A 85 4.72 23.02 6.59
N GLU A 86 5.37 24.17 6.74
CA GLU A 86 4.83 25.45 6.25
C GLU A 86 4.59 25.45 4.72
N ARG A 87 5.45 24.79 3.94
CA ARG A 87 5.29 24.69 2.48
C ARG A 87 4.17 23.72 2.11
N ILE A 88 4.15 22.55 2.75
CA ILE A 88 3.16 21.48 2.51
C ILE A 88 1.77 21.93 2.94
N ASN A 89 1.65 22.54 4.12
CA ASN A 89 0.36 22.94 4.69
C ASN A 89 -0.35 24.03 3.88
N LYS A 90 0.38 24.84 3.09
CA LYS A 90 -0.19 25.80 2.13
C LYS A 90 -0.95 25.15 0.97
N LEU A 91 -0.72 23.88 0.69
CA LEU A 91 -1.38 23.15 -0.39
C LEU A 91 -2.79 22.68 -0.01
N PHE A 92 -3.11 22.60 1.29
CA PHE A 92 -4.39 22.07 1.75
C PHE A 92 -5.46 23.16 1.86
N PRO A 93 -6.69 22.92 1.38
CA PRO A 93 -7.73 23.94 1.22
C PRO A 93 -8.42 24.33 2.54
N GLY A 94 -7.91 23.91 3.71
CA GLY A 94 -8.47 24.28 5.00
C GLY A 94 -9.35 23.19 5.65
N LYS A 95 -10.55 23.59 6.08
CA LYS A 95 -11.41 22.75 6.90
C LYS A 95 -12.01 21.59 6.09
N GLY A 96 -11.75 20.35 6.50
CA GLY A 96 -12.37 19.13 5.93
C GLY A 96 -11.36 18.03 5.64
N TYR A 97 -10.09 18.41 5.52
CA TYR A 97 -8.99 17.50 5.19
C TYR A 97 -8.01 17.37 6.36
N SER A 98 -7.36 16.22 6.42
CA SER A 98 -6.16 15.99 7.20
C SER A 98 -5.16 15.27 6.32
N ALA A 99 -3.88 15.49 6.55
CA ALA A 99 -2.82 14.89 5.75
C ALA A 99 -1.54 14.76 6.58
N THR A 100 -0.74 13.78 6.21
CA THR A 100 0.61 13.56 6.74
C THR A 100 1.52 13.34 5.56
N VAL A 101 2.64 14.06 5.48
CA VAL A 101 3.61 13.93 4.38
C VAL A 101 4.97 13.63 4.97
N MET A 102 5.58 12.54 4.51
CA MET A 102 6.95 12.16 4.82
C MET A 102 7.77 12.20 3.53
N ASP A 103 8.78 13.05 3.48
CA ASP A 103 9.79 13.00 2.42
C ASP A 103 10.89 12.01 2.79
N ILE A 104 10.94 10.90 2.04
CA ILE A 104 11.88 9.80 2.22
C ILE A 104 13.04 9.82 1.22
N THR A 105 13.15 10.88 0.40
CA THR A 105 14.17 10.97 -0.67
C THR A 105 15.59 10.82 -0.13
N LYS A 106 15.84 11.29 1.09
CA LYS A 106 17.10 11.14 1.82
C LYS A 106 16.84 10.40 3.13
N PRO A 107 17.12 9.08 3.21
CA PRO A 107 16.81 8.27 4.38
C PRO A 107 17.39 8.81 5.71
N ASP A 108 18.55 9.47 5.66
CA ASP A 108 19.21 10.03 6.85
C ASP A 108 18.79 11.47 7.17
N SER A 109 17.86 12.04 6.40
CA SER A 109 17.39 13.42 6.54
C SER A 109 15.91 13.50 6.13
N LEU A 110 15.08 12.72 6.82
CA LEU A 110 13.64 12.72 6.60
C LEU A 110 13.02 14.09 6.93
N ARG A 111 11.94 14.43 6.24
CA ARG A 111 11.15 15.63 6.54
C ARG A 111 9.69 15.25 6.68
N TYR A 112 9.14 15.52 7.86
CA TYR A 112 7.75 15.23 8.17
C TYR A 112 6.91 16.50 8.24
N SER A 113 5.66 16.42 7.80
CA SER A 113 4.66 17.47 7.90
C SER A 113 3.34 16.88 8.34
N ALA A 114 2.72 17.51 9.34
CA ALA A 114 1.40 17.16 9.83
C ALA A 114 0.38 18.25 9.49
N TYR A 115 -0.77 17.84 8.97
CA TYR A 115 -1.92 18.71 8.79
C TYR A 115 -3.14 18.08 9.45
N ARG A 116 -3.50 18.60 10.63
CA ARG A 116 -4.70 18.17 11.40
C ARG A 116 -4.76 16.67 11.70
N GLU A 117 -3.61 16.02 11.88
CA GLU A 117 -3.46 14.57 12.05
C GLU A 117 -4.29 13.94 13.19
N ASN A 118 -4.65 14.72 14.21
CA ASN A 118 -5.43 14.26 15.37
C ASN A 118 -6.95 14.27 15.15
N ILE A 119 -7.43 14.61 13.95
CA ILE A 119 -8.85 14.56 13.60
C ILE A 119 -9.22 13.14 13.17
N GLY A 120 -10.26 12.58 13.79
CA GLY A 120 -10.76 11.24 13.45
C GLY A 120 -11.61 11.22 12.17
N TYR A 121 -11.41 10.20 11.35
CA TYR A 121 -12.19 9.92 10.14
C TYR A 121 -12.60 8.45 10.09
N GLN A 122 -13.68 8.14 9.37
CA GLN A 122 -13.99 6.75 9.03
C GLN A 122 -12.89 6.23 8.07
N PRO A 123 -12.17 5.16 8.43
CA PRO A 123 -10.99 4.73 7.67
C PRO A 123 -11.34 4.12 6.31
N GLY A 124 -12.59 3.67 6.11
CA GLY A 124 -13.02 3.04 4.87
C GLY A 124 -12.11 1.89 4.44
N SER A 125 -11.74 1.84 3.16
CA SER A 125 -10.87 0.78 2.62
C SER A 125 -9.45 0.79 3.19
N VAL A 126 -8.97 1.88 3.79
CA VAL A 126 -7.65 1.91 4.48
C VAL A 126 -7.62 0.95 5.66
N GLY A 127 -8.77 0.71 6.30
CA GLY A 127 -8.90 -0.25 7.40
C GLY A 127 -8.50 -1.68 7.05
N LYS A 128 -8.47 -2.05 5.76
CA LYS A 128 -7.97 -3.36 5.31
C LYS A 128 -6.50 -3.59 5.67
N LEU A 129 -5.71 -2.52 5.83
CA LEU A 129 -4.32 -2.64 6.27
C LEU A 129 -4.23 -3.31 7.65
N ALA A 130 -5.14 -3.01 8.57
CA ALA A 130 -5.17 -3.66 9.88
C ALA A 130 -5.46 -5.16 9.75
N VAL A 131 -6.37 -5.54 8.85
CA VAL A 131 -6.68 -6.95 8.55
C VAL A 131 -5.48 -7.66 7.93
N LEU A 132 -4.81 -7.02 6.96
CA LEU A 132 -3.62 -7.58 6.31
C LEU A 132 -2.46 -7.76 7.29
N ILE A 133 -2.21 -6.78 8.16
CA ILE A 133 -1.18 -6.88 9.20
C ILE A 133 -1.48 -8.05 10.14
N ALA A 134 -2.73 -8.18 10.60
CA ALA A 134 -3.14 -9.30 11.45
C ALA A 134 -2.97 -10.65 10.73
N LEU A 135 -3.37 -10.74 9.45
CA LEU A 135 -3.18 -11.95 8.65
C LEU A 135 -1.69 -12.33 8.54
N PHE A 136 -0.82 -11.38 8.19
CA PHE A 136 0.61 -11.66 8.04
C PHE A 136 1.29 -11.99 9.37
N ASP A 137 0.88 -11.36 10.47
CA ASP A 137 1.32 -11.71 11.82
C ASP A 137 0.95 -13.16 12.17
N GLN A 138 -0.28 -13.60 11.86
CA GLN A 138 -0.70 -14.98 12.10
C GLN A 138 0.01 -15.98 11.20
N LEU A 139 0.23 -15.66 9.92
CA LEU A 139 1.01 -16.51 9.00
C LEU A 139 2.45 -16.67 9.47
N ALA A 140 3.07 -15.59 9.98
CA ALA A 140 4.41 -15.65 10.56
C ALA A 140 4.47 -16.54 11.81
N LYS A 141 3.41 -16.55 12.64
CA LYS A 141 3.31 -17.43 13.81
C LYS A 141 3.06 -18.89 13.44
N LEU A 142 2.24 -19.14 12.43
CA LEU A 142 1.88 -20.48 11.98
C LEU A 142 3.05 -21.16 11.25
N CYS A 143 3.76 -20.41 10.41
CA CYS A 143 4.87 -20.88 9.59
C CYS A 143 6.13 -20.03 9.86
N PRO A 144 6.80 -20.18 11.01
CA PRO A 144 7.87 -19.27 11.45
C PRO A 144 9.11 -19.27 10.56
N GLU A 145 9.45 -20.42 9.99
CA GLU A 145 10.68 -20.59 9.17
C GLU A 145 10.38 -20.94 7.71
N ASP A 146 9.11 -21.05 7.33
CA ASP A 146 8.72 -21.48 5.98
C ASP A 146 7.94 -20.37 5.25
N PHE A 147 8.67 -19.60 4.46
CA PHE A 147 8.09 -18.55 3.64
C PHE A 147 7.19 -19.11 2.53
N GLU A 148 7.56 -20.22 1.91
CA GLU A 148 6.79 -20.82 0.82
C GLU A 148 5.45 -21.37 1.32
N GLN A 149 5.41 -21.91 2.54
CA GLN A 149 4.16 -22.33 3.17
C GLN A 149 3.25 -21.14 3.46
N ARG A 150 3.78 -19.97 3.85
CA ARG A 150 2.97 -18.74 3.99
C ARG A 150 2.33 -18.35 2.67
N ILE A 151 3.09 -18.41 1.58
CA ILE A 151 2.58 -18.11 0.23
C ILE A 151 1.54 -19.13 -0.20
N ALA A 152 1.76 -20.42 0.04
CA ALA A 152 0.82 -21.48 -0.30
C ALA A 152 -0.55 -21.31 0.37
N LEU A 153 -0.60 -20.76 1.59
CA LEU A 153 -1.86 -20.48 2.30
C LEU A 153 -2.62 -19.26 1.76
N LEU A 154 -1.97 -18.44 0.92
CA LEU A 154 -2.56 -17.24 0.30
C LEU A 154 -3.02 -17.47 -1.15
N LYS A 155 -2.69 -18.63 -1.74
CA LYS A 155 -3.14 -19.06 -3.07
C LYS A 155 -4.53 -19.66 -2.99
#